data_AF-A0A0N0D115-F1
#
_entry.id   AF-A0A0N0D115-F1
#
_cell.length_a   1.000
_cell.length_b   1.000
_cell.length_c   1.000
_cell.angle_alpha   90.00
_cell.angle_beta   90.00
_cell.angle_gamma   90.00
#
_symmetry.space_group_name_H-M   'P 1'
#
loop_
_entity.id
_entity.type
_entity.pdbx_description
1 polymer ?
#
loop_
_entity_poly.entity_id
_entity_poly.type
_entity_poly.pdbx_seq_one_letter_code
_entity_poly.pdbx_strand_id
1 'polypeptide(L)'
;LLNINHPSKYLKKSWNQLLDNISVVCDKRIILSLNINKENFEYDYLLDIATKFDVKYIRWSFAHPIYKNTEKQFSQNYFPISRYKQITKRILNFIEKAGSLGIHTLGDHSVILCMFTPEEIDKIHLIGGELNSKCEGTIDILPDLQVIYCIPMYSFFPKVYLYEFSSLSEIDLYFESRIIPFRIESYPFTDCYKCEYSASGKCHGGCIAQGSIISIC
;
A
#
# COMPACT_ATOMS: atom_id res chain seq x y z
N LEU A 1 8.82 -1.63 -9.84
CA LEU A 1 8.06 -2.35 -8.80
C LEU A 1 7.49 -3.63 -9.41
N LEU A 2 7.63 -4.78 -8.75
CA LEU A 2 7.07 -6.06 -9.20
C LEU A 2 6.28 -6.70 -8.06
N ASN A 3 4.95 -6.70 -8.17
CA ASN A 3 4.09 -7.39 -7.21
C ASN A 3 4.12 -8.89 -7.46
N ILE A 4 4.59 -9.66 -6.48
CA ILE A 4 4.74 -11.12 -6.61
C ILE A 4 3.80 -11.77 -5.61
N ASN A 5 2.79 -12.47 -6.13
CA ASN A 5 1.94 -13.33 -5.31
C ASN A 5 2.69 -14.57 -4.81
N HIS A 6 2.09 -15.29 -3.86
CA HIS A 6 2.63 -16.57 -3.42
C HIS A 6 2.85 -17.55 -4.61
N PRO A 7 3.95 -18.33 -4.64
CA PRO A 7 4.28 -19.24 -5.75
C PRO A 7 3.15 -20.20 -6.14
N SER A 8 2.31 -20.62 -5.18
CA SER A 8 1.14 -21.48 -5.44
C SER A 8 0.06 -20.85 -6.33
N LYS A 9 0.14 -19.54 -6.61
CA LYS A 9 -0.75 -18.84 -7.55
C LYS A 9 -0.27 -18.92 -9.00
N TYR A 10 0.90 -19.52 -9.26
CA TYR A 10 1.47 -19.63 -10.59
C TYR A 10 1.51 -21.08 -11.06
N LEU A 11 1.38 -21.25 -12.37
CA LEU A 11 1.86 -22.47 -13.02
C LEU A 11 3.39 -22.50 -12.92
N LYS A 12 3.98 -23.70 -12.78
CA LYS A 12 5.44 -23.88 -12.68
C LYS A 12 6.21 -23.17 -13.80
N LYS A 13 5.70 -23.24 -15.04
CA LYS A 13 6.30 -22.53 -16.19
C LYS A 13 6.29 -21.02 -16.01
N SER A 14 5.18 -20.44 -15.56
CA SER A 14 5.07 -18.99 -15.32
C SER A 14 5.94 -18.53 -14.17
N TRP A 15 6.07 -19.36 -13.11
CA TRP A 15 6.97 -19.08 -12.00
C TRP A 15 8.43 -19.06 -12.45
N ASN A 16 8.86 -20.08 -13.21
CA ASN A 16 10.22 -20.12 -13.74
C ASN A 16 10.49 -18.91 -14.65
N GLN A 17 9.55 -18.57 -15.54
CA GLN A 17 9.69 -17.41 -16.39
C GLN A 17 9.82 -16.10 -15.59
N LEU A 18 9.08 -15.94 -14.49
CA LEU A 18 9.22 -14.79 -13.60
C LEU A 18 10.64 -14.71 -13.03
N LEU A 19 11.17 -15.83 -12.51
CA LEU A 19 12.53 -15.89 -11.96
C LEU A 19 13.60 -15.62 -13.04
N ASP A 20 13.42 -16.17 -14.24
CA ASP A 20 14.31 -15.94 -15.38
C ASP A 20 14.30 -14.45 -15.77
N ASN A 21 13.12 -13.82 -15.81
CA ASN A 21 12.99 -12.38 -16.09
C ASN A 21 13.71 -11.54 -15.02
N ILE A 22 13.55 -11.87 -13.74
CA ILE A 22 14.25 -11.16 -12.64
C ILE A 22 15.77 -11.30 -12.81
N SER A 23 16.26 -12.48 -13.19
CA SER A 23 17.69 -12.73 -13.41
C SER A 23 18.30 -11.87 -14.52
N VAL A 24 17.49 -11.51 -15.53
CA VAL A 24 17.92 -10.66 -16.65
C VAL A 24 17.81 -9.18 -16.31
N VAL A 25 16.79 -8.78 -15.55
CA VAL A 25 16.53 -7.38 -15.15
C VAL A 25 17.41 -6.99 -13.94
N CYS A 26 18.64 -7.50 -13.88
CA CYS A 26 19.59 -7.44 -12.76
C CYS A 26 20.13 -6.03 -12.42
N ASP A 27 19.38 -4.99 -12.73
CA ASP A 27 19.66 -3.63 -12.28
C ASP A 27 19.03 -3.42 -10.89
N LYS A 28 19.71 -2.66 -10.02
CA LYS A 28 19.37 -2.44 -8.60
C LYS A 28 18.06 -1.66 -8.37
N ARG A 29 17.26 -1.50 -9.42
CA ARG A 29 16.01 -0.73 -9.45
C ARG A 29 14.76 -1.61 -9.32
N ILE A 30 14.90 -2.93 -9.25
CA ILE A 30 13.77 -3.79 -8.91
C ILE A 30 13.41 -3.57 -7.43
N ILE A 31 12.12 -3.38 -7.19
CA ILE A 31 11.50 -3.43 -5.85
C ILE A 31 10.48 -4.55 -5.92
N LEU A 32 10.62 -5.57 -5.08
CA LEU A 32 9.59 -6.60 -4.95
C LEU A 32 8.43 -6.05 -4.12
N SER A 33 7.21 -6.50 -4.39
CA SER A 33 6.04 -6.05 -3.64
C SER A 33 5.17 -7.19 -3.15
N LEU A 34 4.67 -7.02 -1.92
CA LEU A 34 3.65 -7.83 -1.28
C LEU A 34 2.38 -7.01 -1.05
N ASN A 35 1.23 -7.55 -1.44
CA ASN A 35 -0.07 -7.04 -0.99
C ASN A 35 -0.67 -7.98 0.04
N ILE A 36 -0.83 -7.50 1.27
CA ILE A 36 -1.36 -8.25 2.42
C ILE A 36 -2.89 -8.23 2.37
N ASN A 37 -3.48 -9.39 2.11
CA ASN A 37 -4.93 -9.59 2.06
C ASN A 37 -5.46 -10.62 3.10
N LYS A 38 -4.57 -11.23 3.90
CA LYS A 38 -4.90 -12.27 4.89
C LYS A 38 -3.97 -12.17 6.09
N GLU A 39 -4.41 -12.67 7.24
CA GLU A 39 -3.62 -12.62 8.48
C GLU A 39 -2.33 -13.42 8.38
N ASN A 40 -2.43 -14.65 7.89
CA ASN A 40 -1.30 -15.56 7.72
C ASN A 40 -0.64 -15.32 6.34
N PHE A 41 -0.32 -14.08 6.00
CA PHE A 41 0.35 -13.74 4.74
C PHE A 41 1.76 -14.31 4.72
N GLU A 42 2.14 -15.00 3.65
CA GLU A 42 3.47 -15.58 3.52
C GLU A 42 4.39 -14.58 2.83
N TYR A 43 5.65 -14.53 3.25
CA TYR A 43 6.64 -13.58 2.73
C TYR A 43 8.01 -14.23 2.50
N ASP A 44 8.22 -15.47 2.94
CA ASP A 44 9.52 -16.15 2.82
C ASP A 44 9.98 -16.25 1.36
N TYR A 45 9.06 -16.55 0.43
CA TYR A 45 9.38 -16.59 -1.00
C TYR A 45 9.90 -15.25 -1.55
N LEU A 46 9.49 -14.11 -0.99
CA LEU A 46 10.01 -12.80 -1.41
C LEU A 46 11.43 -12.59 -0.89
N LEU A 47 11.70 -13.02 0.34
CA LEU A 47 13.04 -12.98 0.92
C LEU A 47 13.99 -13.89 0.13
N ASP A 48 13.54 -15.10 -0.23
CA ASP A 48 14.32 -16.03 -1.05
C ASP A 48 14.67 -15.44 -2.42
N ILE A 49 13.70 -14.79 -3.09
CA ILE A 49 13.93 -14.10 -4.37
C ILE A 49 14.89 -12.93 -4.18
N ALA A 50 14.67 -12.11 -3.15
CA ALA A 50 15.47 -10.94 -2.89
C ALA A 50 16.94 -11.31 -2.61
N THR A 51 17.18 -12.31 -1.77
CA THR A 51 18.53 -12.83 -1.51
C THR A 51 19.14 -13.46 -2.76
N LYS A 52 18.38 -14.27 -3.52
CA LYS A 52 18.89 -14.96 -4.72
C LYS A 52 19.35 -13.99 -5.81
N PHE A 53 18.64 -12.88 -5.99
CA PHE A 53 18.88 -11.92 -7.06
C PHE A 53 19.41 -10.57 -6.58
N ASP A 54 19.92 -10.51 -5.33
CA ASP A 54 20.47 -9.30 -4.71
C ASP A 54 19.52 -8.08 -4.72
N VAL A 55 18.20 -8.31 -4.65
CA VAL A 55 17.21 -7.22 -4.60
C VAL A 55 17.19 -6.61 -3.21
N LYS A 56 17.40 -5.29 -3.14
CA LYS A 56 17.59 -4.57 -1.86
C LYS A 56 16.32 -4.06 -1.21
N TYR A 57 15.21 -4.02 -1.93
CA TYR A 57 13.97 -3.39 -1.47
C TYR A 57 12.76 -4.30 -1.64
N ILE A 58 11.98 -4.45 -0.57
CA ILE A 58 10.65 -5.05 -0.59
C ILE A 58 9.63 -4.05 -0.08
N ARG A 59 8.72 -3.63 -0.95
CA ARG A 59 7.57 -2.81 -0.59
C ARG A 59 6.41 -3.71 -0.15
N TRP A 60 5.67 -3.31 0.87
CA TRP A 60 4.50 -4.02 1.34
C TRP A 60 3.35 -3.03 1.55
N SER A 61 2.14 -3.45 1.23
CA SER A 61 0.93 -2.70 1.61
C SER A 61 -0.17 -3.66 1.94
N PHE A 62 -1.23 -3.12 2.54
CA PHE A 62 -2.49 -3.83 2.62
C PHE A 62 -3.17 -3.84 1.25
N ALA A 63 -3.89 -4.92 0.96
CA ALA A 63 -4.85 -4.92 -0.13
C ALA A 63 -6.04 -4.05 0.30
N HIS A 64 -6.38 -3.06 -0.52
CA HIS A 64 -7.45 -2.10 -0.25
C HIS A 64 -8.71 -2.46 -1.05
N PRO A 65 -9.89 -2.12 -0.51
CA PRO A 65 -11.14 -2.39 -1.17
C PRO A 65 -11.31 -1.46 -2.38
N ILE A 66 -11.86 -2.00 -3.47
CA ILE A 66 -12.25 -1.24 -4.65
C ILE A 66 -13.77 -1.25 -4.72
N TYR A 67 -14.40 -0.08 -4.70
CA TYR A 67 -15.86 0.01 -4.85
C TYR A 67 -16.25 -0.21 -6.31
N LYS A 68 -17.06 -1.23 -6.57
CA LYS A 68 -17.57 -1.57 -7.89
C LYS A 68 -18.99 -1.05 -8.05
N ASN A 69 -19.14 0.09 -8.74
CA ASN A 69 -20.46 0.71 -9.01
C ASN A 69 -21.47 -0.26 -9.65
N THR A 70 -21.02 -1.13 -10.56
CA THR A 70 -21.89 -2.09 -11.27
C THR A 70 -22.53 -3.12 -10.34
N GLU A 71 -21.80 -3.54 -9.31
CA GLU A 71 -22.24 -4.56 -8.34
C GLU A 71 -22.72 -3.89 -7.03
N LYS A 72 -22.62 -2.55 -6.91
CA LYS A 72 -22.87 -1.77 -5.69
C LYS A 72 -22.20 -2.34 -4.44
N GLN A 73 -21.02 -2.95 -4.60
CA GLN A 73 -20.30 -3.62 -3.51
C GLN A 73 -18.80 -3.38 -3.61
N PHE A 74 -18.09 -3.58 -2.50
CA PHE A 74 -16.63 -3.58 -2.48
C PHE A 74 -16.07 -4.93 -2.94
N SER A 75 -14.89 -4.90 -3.55
CA SER A 75 -14.10 -6.10 -3.84
C SER A 75 -13.86 -6.91 -2.57
N GLN A 76 -13.95 -8.24 -2.65
CA GLN A 76 -13.83 -9.12 -1.48
C GLN A 76 -12.37 -9.44 -1.08
N ASN A 77 -11.39 -9.13 -1.95
CA ASN A 77 -9.99 -9.49 -1.74
C ASN A 77 -9.19 -8.34 -1.10
N TYR A 78 -9.62 -7.88 0.07
CA TYR A 78 -8.95 -6.85 0.86
C TYR A 78 -8.77 -7.31 2.31
N PHE A 79 -7.85 -6.69 3.04
CA PHE A 79 -7.70 -6.94 4.48
C PHE A 79 -8.40 -5.81 5.26
N PRO A 80 -9.37 -6.09 6.14
CA PRO A 80 -10.14 -5.03 6.79
C PRO A 80 -9.28 -4.25 7.79
N ILE A 81 -9.41 -2.92 7.76
CA ILE A 81 -8.61 -2.01 8.58
C ILE A 81 -8.72 -2.24 10.10
N SER A 82 -9.89 -2.70 10.57
CA SER A 82 -10.13 -3.08 11.96
C SER A 82 -9.27 -4.24 12.46
N ARG A 83 -8.66 -5.02 11.54
CA ARG A 83 -7.79 -6.16 11.87
C ARG A 83 -6.30 -5.86 11.71
N TYR A 84 -5.90 -4.66 11.29
CA TYR A 84 -4.48 -4.34 11.04
C TYR A 84 -3.61 -4.61 12.28
N LYS A 85 -4.08 -4.20 13.46
CA LYS A 85 -3.37 -4.42 14.73
C LYS A 85 -3.15 -5.90 15.05
N GLN A 86 -4.01 -6.80 14.57
CA GLN A 86 -3.91 -8.25 14.83
C GLN A 86 -2.70 -8.86 14.11
N ILE A 87 -2.21 -8.22 13.05
CA ILE A 87 -1.11 -8.74 12.22
C ILE A 87 0.20 -7.97 12.41
N THR A 88 0.23 -6.93 13.27
CA THR A 88 1.43 -6.12 13.56
C THR A 88 2.64 -7.00 13.85
N LYS A 89 2.50 -8.00 14.75
CA LYS A 89 3.60 -8.91 15.10
C LYS A 89 4.15 -9.67 13.89
N ARG A 90 3.29 -10.05 12.95
CA ARG A 90 3.71 -10.75 11.72
C ARG A 90 4.44 -9.82 10.76
N ILE A 91 3.99 -8.57 10.64
CA ILE A 91 4.69 -7.52 9.87
C ILE A 91 6.07 -7.27 10.48
N LEU A 92 6.17 -7.11 11.80
CA LEU A 92 7.45 -6.93 12.49
C LEU A 92 8.41 -8.10 12.23
N ASN A 93 7.94 -9.34 12.37
CA ASN A 93 8.75 -10.51 12.05
C ASN A 93 9.25 -10.52 10.59
N PHE A 94 8.41 -10.06 9.64
CA PHE A 94 8.81 -9.91 8.25
C PHE A 94 9.91 -8.85 8.09
N ILE A 95 9.72 -7.66 8.66
CA ILE A 95 10.68 -6.55 8.58
C ILE A 95 12.00 -6.94 9.24
N GLU A 96 11.98 -7.59 10.40
CA GLU A 96 13.16 -8.09 11.11
C GLU A 96 13.92 -9.13 10.31
N LYS A 97 13.21 -10.07 9.67
CA LYS A 97 13.85 -11.08 8.82
C LYS A 97 14.40 -10.49 7.53
N ALA A 98 13.75 -9.46 6.97
CA ALA A 98 14.29 -8.72 5.83
C ALA A 98 15.57 -7.95 6.22
N GLY A 99 15.53 -7.22 7.32
CA GLY A 99 16.67 -6.44 7.82
C GLY A 99 17.89 -7.30 8.13
N SER A 100 17.71 -8.50 8.72
CA SER A 100 18.81 -9.43 8.99
C SER A 100 19.47 -10.00 7.71
N LEU A 101 18.77 -9.94 6.58
CA LEU A 101 19.28 -10.29 5.25
C LEU A 101 19.83 -9.08 4.48
N GLY A 102 19.88 -7.89 5.09
CA GLY A 102 20.28 -6.65 4.43
C GLY A 102 19.28 -6.16 3.38
N ILE A 103 18.00 -6.49 3.55
CA ILE A 103 16.90 -6.08 2.67
C ILE A 103 16.09 -4.98 3.37
N HIS A 104 15.96 -3.84 2.71
CA HIS A 104 15.13 -2.73 3.16
C HIS A 104 13.65 -3.00 2.89
N THR A 105 12.78 -2.50 3.75
CA THR A 105 11.34 -2.63 3.56
C THR A 105 10.65 -1.27 3.52
N LEU A 106 9.62 -1.15 2.69
CA LEU A 106 8.79 0.05 2.59
C LEU A 106 7.33 -0.32 2.81
N GLY A 107 6.77 0.05 3.95
CA GLY A 107 5.33 0.03 4.19
C GLY A 107 4.67 1.18 3.46
N ASP A 108 3.68 0.88 2.62
CA ASP A 108 3.14 1.82 1.65
C ASP A 108 1.60 1.92 1.71
N HIS A 109 1.04 2.94 1.07
CA HIS A 109 -0.39 3.30 1.06
C HIS A 109 -0.99 3.47 2.46
N SER A 110 -0.43 4.44 3.19
CA SER A 110 -1.00 4.95 4.42
C SER A 110 -1.02 3.91 5.54
N VAL A 111 0.16 3.40 5.89
CA VAL A 111 0.34 2.54 7.06
C VAL A 111 -0.10 3.29 8.33
N ILE A 112 -0.88 2.64 9.19
CA ILE A 112 -1.43 3.26 10.38
C ILE A 112 -0.38 3.21 11.50
N LEU A 113 0.21 4.33 11.88
CA LEU A 113 1.28 4.35 12.89
C LEU A 113 0.87 3.76 14.25
N CYS A 114 -0.37 3.99 14.70
CA CYS A 114 -0.84 3.49 16.00
C CYS A 114 -1.07 1.97 16.05
N MET A 115 -0.81 1.24 14.96
CA MET A 115 -0.71 -0.23 15.01
C MET A 115 0.61 -0.72 15.60
N PHE A 116 1.60 0.16 15.75
CA PHE A 116 2.92 -0.09 16.33
C PHE A 116 3.11 0.76 17.60
N THR A 117 3.95 0.29 18.52
CA THR A 117 4.47 1.15 19.60
C THR A 117 5.58 2.08 19.07
N PRO A 118 5.90 3.18 19.78
CA PRO A 118 7.04 4.03 19.41
C PRO A 118 8.36 3.25 19.30
N GLU A 119 8.61 2.31 20.22
CA GLU A 119 9.81 1.48 20.21
C GLU A 119 9.85 0.54 19.00
N GLU A 120 8.69 0.03 18.58
CA GLU A 120 8.57 -0.78 17.37
C GLU A 120 8.84 0.05 16.11
N ILE A 121 8.37 1.29 16.04
CA ILE A 121 8.65 2.22 14.93
C ILE A 121 10.15 2.53 14.86
N ASP A 122 10.77 2.85 15.99
CA ASP A 122 12.21 3.10 16.07
C ASP A 122 13.01 1.88 15.63
N LYS A 123 12.61 0.69 16.10
CA LYS A 123 13.22 -0.58 15.68
C LYS A 123 13.10 -0.79 14.18
N ILE A 124 11.92 -0.58 13.59
CA ILE A 124 11.69 -0.69 12.14
C ILE A 124 12.68 0.20 11.38
N HIS A 125 12.87 1.45 11.79
CA HIS A 125 13.80 2.37 11.14
C HIS A 125 15.26 1.93 11.28
N LEU A 126 15.67 1.48 12.47
CA LEU A 126 17.05 1.01 12.72
C LEU A 126 17.46 -0.17 11.85
N ILE A 127 16.51 -1.03 11.47
CA ILE A 127 16.75 -2.21 10.63
C ILE A 127 16.46 -1.96 9.14
N GLY A 128 16.31 -0.69 8.73
CA GLY A 128 16.15 -0.31 7.33
C GLY A 128 14.72 -0.43 6.80
N GLY A 129 13.73 -0.44 7.69
CA GLY A 129 12.31 -0.34 7.34
C GLY A 129 11.81 1.11 7.34
N GLU A 130 10.87 1.39 6.46
CA GLU A 130 10.19 2.67 6.32
C GLU A 130 8.67 2.48 6.37
N LEU A 131 7.97 3.47 6.93
CA LEU A 131 6.51 3.47 7.02
C LEU A 131 5.97 4.74 6.35
N ASN A 132 5.37 4.59 5.17
CA ASN A 132 4.62 5.66 4.53
C ASN A 132 3.19 5.70 5.07
N SER A 133 2.98 6.59 6.02
CA SER A 133 1.70 6.75 6.73
C SER A 133 0.79 7.82 6.17
N LYS A 134 1.22 8.51 5.12
CA LYS A 134 0.42 9.51 4.43
C LYS A 134 -0.34 8.88 3.26
N CYS A 135 -1.48 9.47 2.96
CA CYS A 135 -2.24 9.24 1.74
C CYS A 135 -2.04 10.47 0.86
N GLU A 136 -1.14 10.37 -0.12
CA GLU A 136 -0.80 11.47 -1.05
C GLU A 136 -1.35 11.22 -2.47
N GLY A 137 -2.16 10.17 -2.64
CA GLY A 137 -2.74 9.80 -3.93
C GLY A 137 -1.71 9.22 -4.89
N THR A 138 -1.94 7.99 -5.37
CA THR A 138 -1.19 7.48 -6.52
C THR A 138 -2.01 7.86 -7.74
N ILE A 139 -1.80 9.06 -8.28
CA ILE A 139 -2.54 9.53 -9.46
C ILE A 139 -2.32 8.53 -10.58
N ASP A 140 -3.40 7.86 -10.98
CA ASP A 140 -3.37 6.81 -11.99
C ASP A 140 -3.92 7.37 -13.31
N ILE A 141 -3.15 7.20 -14.39
CA ILE A 141 -3.57 7.53 -15.76
C ILE A 141 -4.01 6.24 -16.43
N LEU A 142 -5.27 6.20 -16.88
CA LEU A 142 -5.90 5.07 -17.52
C LEU A 142 -5.59 5.02 -19.03
N PRO A 143 -5.80 3.87 -19.72
CA PRO A 143 -5.49 3.72 -21.14
C PRO A 143 -6.21 4.68 -22.09
N ASP A 144 -7.36 5.22 -21.66
CA ASP A 144 -8.17 6.20 -22.39
C ASP A 144 -7.83 7.66 -22.00
N LEU A 145 -6.69 7.86 -21.34
CA LEU A 145 -6.18 9.15 -20.84
C LEU A 145 -7.05 9.79 -19.76
N GLN A 146 -7.99 9.04 -19.17
CA GLN A 146 -8.63 9.47 -17.93
C GLN A 146 -7.63 9.41 -16.77
N VAL A 147 -7.77 10.35 -15.84
CA VAL A 147 -6.96 10.46 -14.64
C VAL A 147 -7.87 10.28 -13.43
N ILE A 148 -7.41 9.46 -12.49
CA ILE A 148 -8.09 9.18 -11.22
C ILE A 148 -7.11 9.40 -10.05
N TYR A 149 -7.65 9.70 -8.87
CA TYR A 149 -6.82 9.92 -7.67
C TYR A 149 -6.04 8.66 -7.25
N CYS A 150 -6.71 7.50 -7.26
CA CYS A 150 -6.11 6.18 -7.16
C CYS A 150 -7.19 5.10 -7.43
N ILE A 151 -6.77 3.88 -7.77
CA ILE A 151 -7.69 2.75 -8.04
C ILE A 151 -8.74 2.51 -6.93
N PRO A 152 -8.41 2.45 -5.62
CA PRO A 152 -9.43 2.27 -4.58
C PRO A 152 -10.51 3.36 -4.55
N MET A 153 -10.16 4.57 -5.01
CA MET A 153 -11.05 5.73 -5.04
C MET A 153 -11.73 5.93 -6.40
N TYR A 154 -11.58 4.99 -7.35
CA TYR A 154 -12.08 5.06 -8.74
C TYR A 154 -13.55 5.50 -8.86
N SER A 155 -14.39 5.03 -7.93
CA SER A 155 -15.83 5.26 -7.96
C SER A 155 -16.31 6.41 -7.06
N PHE A 156 -15.41 7.03 -6.29
CA PHE A 156 -15.75 8.07 -5.30
C PHE A 156 -15.55 9.49 -5.84
N PHE A 157 -14.63 9.67 -6.79
CA PHE A 157 -14.32 10.97 -7.37
C PHE A 157 -14.61 10.98 -8.87
N PRO A 158 -14.92 12.16 -9.44
CA PRO A 158 -15.00 12.30 -10.90
C PRO A 158 -13.65 11.94 -11.52
N LYS A 159 -13.73 11.27 -12.66
CA LYS A 159 -12.60 11.08 -13.56
C LYS A 159 -12.49 12.33 -14.41
N VAL A 160 -11.26 12.76 -14.64
CA VAL A 160 -10.95 13.91 -15.48
C VAL A 160 -10.05 13.46 -16.60
N TYR A 161 -9.95 14.22 -17.68
CA TYR A 161 -9.06 13.86 -18.78
C TYR A 161 -7.71 14.55 -18.63
N LEU A 162 -6.64 13.84 -18.97
CA LEU A 162 -5.26 14.33 -18.85
C LEU A 162 -5.07 15.68 -19.59
N TYR A 163 -5.74 15.87 -20.72
CA TYR A 163 -5.66 17.08 -21.55
C TYR A 163 -6.46 18.28 -21.01
N GLU A 164 -7.22 18.12 -19.92
CA GLU A 164 -7.92 19.22 -19.25
C GLU A 164 -6.98 20.06 -18.38
N PHE A 165 -5.74 19.60 -18.17
CA PHE A 165 -4.74 20.22 -17.32
C PHE A 165 -3.46 20.55 -18.09
N SER A 166 -2.77 21.60 -17.67
CA SER A 166 -1.54 22.06 -18.29
C SER A 166 -0.29 21.37 -17.73
N SER A 167 -0.40 20.71 -16.56
CA SER A 167 0.73 20.04 -15.89
C SER A 167 0.26 18.97 -14.89
N LEU A 168 1.16 18.04 -14.52
CA LEU A 168 0.90 17.07 -13.45
C LEU A 168 0.61 17.76 -12.10
N SER A 169 1.30 18.87 -11.79
CA SER A 169 1.08 19.62 -10.55
C SER A 169 -0.33 20.21 -10.45
N GLU A 170 -0.95 20.56 -11.57
CA GLU A 170 -2.33 21.03 -11.59
C GLU A 170 -3.31 19.90 -11.27
N ILE A 171 -3.02 18.69 -11.73
CA ILE A 171 -3.77 17.47 -11.41
C ILE A 171 -3.61 17.12 -9.93
N ASP A 172 -2.39 17.20 -9.38
CA ASP A 172 -2.11 17.00 -7.95
C ASP A 172 -2.97 17.95 -7.11
N LEU A 173 -2.96 19.25 -7.43
CA LEU A 173 -3.77 20.26 -6.72
C LEU A 173 -5.27 20.03 -6.89
N TYR A 174 -5.70 19.60 -8.09
CA TYR A 174 -7.09 19.26 -8.35
C TYR A 174 -7.60 18.16 -7.41
N PHE A 175 -6.84 17.08 -7.24
CA PHE A 175 -7.27 15.99 -6.37
C PHE A 175 -7.02 16.28 -4.88
N GLU A 176 -5.88 16.87 -4.50
CA GLU A 176 -5.58 17.18 -3.09
C GLU A 176 -6.63 18.11 -2.48
N SER A 177 -7.06 19.15 -3.20
CA SER A 177 -8.13 20.04 -2.71
C SER A 177 -9.47 19.34 -2.46
N ARG A 178 -9.71 18.20 -3.13
CA ARG A 178 -10.94 17.40 -2.99
C ARG A 178 -10.81 16.27 -1.98
N ILE A 179 -9.61 15.72 -1.82
CA ILE A 179 -9.39 14.58 -0.93
C ILE A 179 -9.28 15.00 0.54
N ILE A 180 -8.75 16.19 0.84
CA ILE A 180 -8.49 16.63 2.22
C ILE A 180 -9.75 16.60 3.09
N PRO A 181 -10.90 17.19 2.69
CA PRO A 181 -12.12 17.11 3.50
C PRO A 181 -12.59 15.66 3.68
N PHE A 182 -12.57 14.90 2.59
CA PHE A 182 -13.03 13.52 2.57
C PHE A 182 -12.16 12.58 3.43
N ARG A 183 -10.86 12.87 3.53
CA ARG A 183 -9.88 12.15 4.36
C ARG A 183 -10.24 12.24 5.84
N ILE A 184 -10.62 13.44 6.31
CA ILE A 184 -10.98 13.67 7.73
C ILE A 184 -12.30 12.97 8.05
N GLU A 185 -13.29 13.09 7.17
CA GLU A 185 -14.61 12.44 7.34
C GLU A 185 -14.54 10.91 7.24
N SER A 186 -13.54 10.39 6.52
CA SER A 186 -13.31 8.96 6.33
C SER A 186 -12.32 8.38 7.35
N TYR A 187 -12.09 9.02 8.50
CA TYR A 187 -11.24 8.39 9.51
C TYR A 187 -11.84 7.06 10.00
N PRO A 188 -11.06 5.96 9.98
CA PRO A 188 -11.59 4.64 10.30
C PRO A 188 -11.83 4.44 11.81
N PHE A 189 -11.26 5.30 12.65
CA PHE A 189 -11.40 5.25 14.10
C PHE A 189 -11.70 6.64 14.65
N THR A 190 -12.59 6.73 15.65
CA THR A 190 -12.94 7.98 16.34
C THR A 190 -11.73 8.63 17.00
N ASP A 191 -10.74 7.84 17.40
CA ASP A 191 -9.53 8.35 18.05
C ASP A 191 -8.63 9.10 17.06
N CYS A 192 -8.77 8.89 15.75
CA CYS A 192 -8.00 9.60 14.73
C CYS A 192 -8.23 11.13 14.76
N TYR A 193 -9.40 11.58 15.21
CA TYR A 193 -9.71 13.02 15.35
C TYR A 193 -8.90 13.72 16.45
N LYS A 194 -8.39 12.96 17.43
CA LYS A 194 -7.61 13.48 18.56
C LYS A 194 -6.16 12.96 18.57
N CYS A 195 -5.78 12.19 17.56
CA CYS A 195 -4.47 11.56 17.48
C CYS A 195 -3.40 12.58 17.09
N GLU A 196 -2.30 12.62 17.83
CA GLU A 196 -1.16 13.53 17.57
C GLU A 196 -0.53 13.30 16.19
N TYR A 197 -0.42 12.03 15.75
CA TYR A 197 0.10 11.72 14.42
C TYR A 197 -0.80 12.26 13.30
N SER A 198 -2.12 12.27 13.52
CA SER A 198 -3.10 12.85 12.62
C SER A 198 -3.02 14.37 12.62
N ALA A 199 -3.04 14.98 13.81
CA ALA A 199 -2.96 16.44 13.98
C ALA A 199 -1.67 17.05 13.39
N SER A 200 -0.56 16.31 13.46
CA SER A 200 0.73 16.73 12.87
C SER A 200 0.90 16.38 11.39
N GLY A 201 -0.09 15.71 10.76
CA GLY A 201 -0.01 15.26 9.37
C GLY A 201 0.99 14.13 9.12
N LYS A 202 1.50 13.47 10.18
CA LYS A 202 2.41 12.32 10.08
C LYS A 202 1.68 11.04 9.68
N CYS A 203 0.40 10.93 9.98
CA CYS A 203 -0.44 9.78 9.64
C CYS A 203 -1.83 10.23 9.18
N HIS A 204 -2.32 9.68 8.08
CA HIS A 204 -3.66 9.98 7.56
C HIS A 204 -4.72 8.95 7.98
N GLY A 205 -4.43 8.11 8.97
CA GLY A 205 -5.39 7.16 9.56
C GLY A 205 -5.62 5.88 8.76
N GLY A 206 -5.04 5.76 7.56
CA GLY A 206 -5.21 4.58 6.71
C GLY A 206 -5.59 4.94 5.27
N CYS A 207 -5.91 3.92 4.48
CA CYS A 207 -6.50 4.15 3.16
C CYS A 207 -7.92 4.70 3.31
N ILE A 208 -8.21 5.80 2.61
CA ILE A 208 -9.50 6.48 2.63
C ILE A 208 -10.64 5.53 2.24
N ALA A 209 -10.45 4.70 1.20
CA ALA A 209 -11.46 3.73 0.76
C ALA A 209 -11.84 2.72 1.86
N GLN A 210 -10.92 2.35 2.76
CA GLN A 210 -11.23 1.50 3.93
C GLN A 210 -12.11 2.25 4.93
N GLY A 211 -11.75 3.50 5.22
CA GLY A 211 -12.50 4.35 6.13
C GLY A 211 -13.92 4.62 5.64
N SER A 212 -14.09 4.85 4.34
CA SER A 212 -15.42 5.06 3.73
C SER A 212 -16.33 3.84 3.82
N ILE A 213 -15.81 2.61 3.93
CA ILE A 213 -16.64 1.43 4.25
C ILE A 213 -17.25 1.57 5.64
N ILE A 214 -16.45 2.00 6.60
CA ILE A 214 -16.88 2.12 7.99
C ILE A 214 -17.89 3.25 8.15
N SER A 215 -17.70 4.37 7.45
CA SER A 215 -18.62 5.52 7.54
C SER A 215 -19.98 5.30 6.85
N ILE A 216 -20.12 4.29 5.99
CA ILE A 216 -21.37 3.98 5.24
C ILE A 216 -22.19 2.86 5.93
N CYS A 217 -21.58 2.10 6.85
CA CYS A 217 -22.21 1.03 7.61
C CYS A 217 -22.62 1.50 9.02
#